data_AF-A0AAN4U1B7-F1
#
_entry.id   AF-A0AAN4U1B7-F1
#
_cell.length_a   1.000
_cell.length_b   1.000
_cell.length_c   1.000
_cell.angle_alpha   90.00
_cell.angle_beta   90.00
_cell.angle_gamma   90.00
#
_symmetry.space_group_name_H-M   'P 1'
#
loop_
_entity.id
_entity.type
_entity.pdbx_description
1 polymer ?
#
loop_
_entity_poly.entity_id
_entity_poly.type
_entity_poly.pdbx_seq_one_letter_code
_entity_poly.pdbx_strand_id
1 'polypeptide(L)'
;MTPPKSGRNSFVRSGFLLCLLASCTTAPTQPLDTAHLPDERLALATPPSAGLASQGDDDRIFARTRALMGSPRWALAQSDADLRPAPFLKGFSCAAGFTIDIAQAPTLARILDMMAKAESGRTSEEKHYWKRKRPFIGNDAPICVARDERLAKSPSYPSGHTIAGYSTALVLSALLPERSAELLQRGRVIGESRIICGVHWASDVAAGYQAAGAFAVTTLENPAIRALMPKAREELLAMQAEKTRPDEARCALEAEAAAHSPFTDD
;
A
#
# COMPACT_ATOMS: atom_id res chain seq x y z
N MET A 1 22.02 89.23 9.95
CA MET A 1 22.81 88.49 10.96
C MET A 1 22.86 87.03 10.56
N THR A 2 23.98 86.59 10.01
CA THR A 2 24.27 85.20 9.64
C THR A 2 25.41 84.69 10.50
N PRO A 3 25.24 83.63 11.29
CA PRO A 3 26.36 82.88 11.84
C PRO A 3 26.71 81.66 10.96
N PRO A 4 27.94 81.10 11.10
CA PRO A 4 28.53 80.17 10.16
C PRO A 4 28.27 78.68 10.49
N LYS A 5 28.54 77.87 9.47
CA LYS A 5 28.47 76.40 9.39
C LYS A 5 29.20 75.71 10.55
N SER A 6 28.54 74.73 11.19
CA SER A 6 29.20 73.72 12.03
C SER A 6 29.13 72.35 11.33
N GLY A 7 30.30 71.73 11.17
CA GLY A 7 30.45 70.40 10.59
C GLY A 7 29.98 69.31 11.54
N ARG A 8 29.26 68.31 11.01
CA ARG A 8 28.98 67.05 11.70
C ARG A 8 29.93 65.99 11.19
N ASN A 9 30.76 65.48 12.10
CA ASN A 9 31.57 64.28 11.93
C ASN A 9 30.66 63.06 11.69
N SER A 10 30.93 62.35 10.60
CA SER A 10 30.40 61.03 10.28
C SER A 10 31.17 59.97 11.06
N PHE A 11 30.56 59.41 12.10
CA PHE A 11 31.01 58.15 12.69
C PHE A 11 30.54 56.98 11.82
N VAL A 12 31.46 56.37 11.08
CA VAL A 12 31.26 55.10 10.39
C VAL A 12 31.28 53.98 11.43
N ARG A 13 30.12 53.38 11.73
CA ARG A 13 30.04 52.12 12.46
C ARG A 13 30.25 50.97 11.46
N SER A 14 31.44 50.36 11.47
CA SER A 14 31.68 49.07 10.84
C SER A 14 30.82 48.00 11.52
N GLY A 15 29.73 47.58 10.86
CA GLY A 15 28.99 46.39 11.22
C GLY A 15 29.72 45.16 10.66
N PHE A 16 30.29 44.35 11.54
CA PHE A 16 30.83 43.03 11.20
C PHE A 16 29.63 42.10 10.91
N LEU A 17 29.40 41.81 9.63
CA LEU A 17 28.38 40.85 9.20
C LEU A 17 28.96 39.43 9.37
N LEU A 18 28.66 38.79 10.50
CA LEU A 18 29.03 37.41 10.76
C LEU A 18 28.11 36.49 9.93
N CYS A 19 28.58 36.06 8.76
CA CYS A 19 27.94 35.00 7.97
C CYS A 19 28.04 33.67 8.72
N LEU A 20 26.98 33.31 9.45
CA LEU A 20 26.76 31.96 9.96
C LEU A 20 26.51 31.03 8.77
N LEU A 21 27.56 30.34 8.32
CA LEU A 21 27.44 29.18 7.44
C LEU A 21 26.75 28.07 8.23
N ALA A 22 25.41 28.01 8.13
CA ALA A 22 24.64 26.87 8.58
C ALA A 22 24.98 25.68 7.68
N SER A 23 25.96 24.88 8.08
CA SER A 23 26.20 23.57 7.50
C SER A 23 24.93 22.74 7.73
N CYS A 24 24.10 22.62 6.69
CA CYS A 24 23.04 21.62 6.63
C CYS A 24 23.70 20.25 6.60
N THR A 25 24.01 19.70 7.76
CA THR A 25 24.28 18.28 7.91
C THR A 25 22.96 17.56 7.65
N THR A 26 22.76 17.10 6.42
CA THR A 26 21.69 16.16 6.12
C THR A 26 21.94 14.92 6.97
N ALA A 27 21.15 14.75 8.02
CA ALA A 27 21.16 13.52 8.78
C ALA A 27 20.98 12.36 7.79
N PRO A 28 21.76 11.27 7.91
CA PRO A 28 21.60 10.12 7.02
C PRO A 28 20.15 9.65 7.13
N THR A 29 19.41 9.70 6.03
CA THR A 29 18.02 9.25 5.97
C THR A 29 18.02 7.74 6.21
N GLN A 30 17.79 7.30 7.45
CA GLN A 30 17.69 5.90 7.77
C GLN A 30 16.58 5.28 6.91
N PRO A 31 16.87 4.20 6.16
CA PRO A 31 15.87 3.54 5.35
C PRO A 31 14.78 2.96 6.26
N LEU A 32 13.55 2.94 5.76
CA LEU A 32 12.46 2.23 6.43
C LEU A 32 12.83 0.74 6.57
N ASP A 33 12.70 0.21 7.77
CA ASP A 33 12.90 -1.22 8.07
C ASP A 33 11.77 -1.77 8.95
N THR A 34 11.79 -3.09 9.17
CA THR A 34 10.80 -3.82 10.00
C THR A 34 10.62 -3.22 11.40
N ALA A 35 11.71 -2.74 12.03
CA ALA A 35 11.67 -2.28 13.42
C ALA A 35 10.94 -0.94 13.57
N HIS A 36 10.82 -0.17 12.49
CA HIS A 36 10.04 1.07 12.47
C HIS A 36 8.53 0.81 12.38
N LEU A 37 8.11 -0.33 11.84
CA LEU A 37 6.69 -0.65 11.70
C LEU A 37 6.11 -1.11 13.05
N PRO A 38 4.86 -0.70 13.38
CA PRO A 38 4.17 -1.19 14.57
C PRO A 38 4.07 -2.72 14.57
N ASP A 39 3.98 -3.29 15.76
CA ASP A 39 3.85 -4.73 15.94
C ASP A 39 2.37 -5.12 15.99
N GLU A 40 1.87 -5.70 14.90
CA GLU A 40 0.46 -6.03 14.81
C GLU A 40 0.04 -7.18 15.75
N ARG A 41 0.99 -7.92 16.34
CA ARG A 41 0.69 -8.89 17.40
C ARG A 41 0.06 -8.23 18.63
N LEU A 42 0.28 -6.92 18.80
CA LEU A 42 -0.31 -6.11 19.85
C LEU A 42 -1.54 -5.32 19.37
N ALA A 43 -1.58 -4.93 18.09
CA ALA A 43 -2.62 -4.05 17.56
C ALA A 43 -3.83 -4.81 16.98
N LEU A 44 -3.61 -5.96 16.37
CA LEU A 44 -4.68 -6.78 15.79
C LEU A 44 -5.32 -7.69 16.84
N ALA A 45 -6.61 -7.93 16.66
CA ALA A 45 -7.29 -9.02 17.36
C ALA A 45 -6.66 -10.38 16.99
N THR A 46 -6.78 -11.36 17.87
CA THR A 46 -6.39 -12.73 17.52
C THR A 46 -7.25 -13.26 16.37
N PRO A 47 -6.70 -14.09 15.46
CA PRO A 47 -7.48 -14.66 14.38
C PRO A 47 -8.65 -15.50 14.92
N PRO A 48 -9.80 -15.51 14.23
CA PRO A 48 -10.92 -16.39 14.60
C PRO A 48 -10.49 -17.86 14.74
N SER A 49 -11.00 -18.51 15.78
CA SER A 49 -10.77 -19.92 16.07
C SER A 49 -12.03 -20.74 15.82
N ALA A 50 -11.84 -22.05 15.58
CA ALA A 50 -12.94 -22.98 15.33
C ALA A 50 -13.98 -22.94 16.46
N GLY A 51 -15.26 -22.92 16.09
CA GLY A 51 -16.40 -22.85 17.03
C GLY A 51 -16.86 -21.43 17.35
N LEU A 52 -16.12 -20.39 16.98
CA LEU A 52 -16.59 -19.00 17.08
C LEU A 52 -17.43 -18.61 15.86
N ALA A 53 -18.44 -17.76 16.08
CA ALA A 53 -19.28 -17.22 15.01
C ALA A 53 -18.46 -16.53 13.90
N SER A 54 -17.40 -15.81 14.28
CA SER A 54 -16.49 -15.15 13.33
C SER A 54 -15.75 -16.13 12.42
N GLN A 55 -15.41 -17.34 12.89
CA GLN A 55 -14.87 -18.39 12.02
C GLN A 55 -15.97 -18.99 11.13
N GLY A 56 -17.20 -19.13 11.65
CA GLY A 56 -18.34 -19.56 10.84
C GLY A 56 -18.67 -18.60 9.68
N ASP A 57 -18.48 -17.30 9.88
CA ASP A 57 -18.58 -16.30 8.80
C ASP A 57 -17.48 -16.48 7.75
N ASP A 58 -16.23 -16.67 8.18
CA ASP A 58 -15.11 -16.97 7.29
C ASP A 58 -15.35 -18.23 6.45
N ASP A 59 -15.88 -19.29 7.07
CA ASP A 59 -16.19 -20.56 6.41
C ASP A 59 -17.29 -20.38 5.36
N ARG A 60 -18.37 -19.65 5.70
CA ARG A 60 -19.47 -19.34 4.78
C ARG A 60 -18.98 -18.54 3.58
N ILE A 61 -18.16 -17.51 3.80
CA ILE A 61 -17.59 -16.68 2.74
C ILE A 61 -16.66 -17.50 1.83
N PHE A 62 -15.81 -18.35 2.42
CA PHE A 62 -14.92 -19.21 1.64
C PHE A 62 -15.72 -20.16 0.74
N ALA A 63 -16.77 -20.81 1.28
CA ALA A 63 -17.61 -21.74 0.55
C ALA A 63 -18.35 -21.07 -0.61
N ARG A 64 -19.05 -19.95 -0.36
CA ARG A 64 -19.84 -19.27 -1.41
C ARG A 64 -18.98 -18.73 -2.54
N THR A 65 -17.82 -18.15 -2.22
CA THR A 65 -16.94 -17.55 -3.24
C THR A 65 -16.33 -18.58 -4.19
N ARG A 66 -16.38 -19.89 -3.88
CA ARG A 66 -15.99 -20.95 -4.83
C ARG A 66 -16.90 -20.98 -6.06
N ALA A 67 -18.17 -20.57 -5.93
CA ALA A 67 -19.12 -20.50 -7.05
C ALA A 67 -18.69 -19.50 -8.14
N LEU A 68 -17.76 -18.60 -7.84
CA LEU A 68 -17.20 -17.65 -8.79
C LEU A 68 -16.13 -18.27 -9.70
N MET A 69 -15.74 -19.53 -9.51
CA MET A 69 -14.74 -20.19 -10.36
C MET A 69 -15.13 -20.09 -11.84
N GLY A 70 -14.20 -19.61 -12.67
CA GLY A 70 -14.42 -19.39 -14.10
C GLY A 70 -15.09 -18.06 -14.47
N SER A 71 -15.56 -17.28 -13.50
CA SER A 71 -16.13 -15.95 -13.74
C SER A 71 -15.05 -14.89 -14.05
N PRO A 72 -15.44 -13.75 -14.63
CA PRO A 72 -14.55 -12.59 -14.74
C PRO A 72 -13.99 -12.11 -13.39
N ARG A 73 -14.77 -12.18 -12.30
CA ARG A 73 -14.31 -11.82 -10.95
C ARG A 73 -13.19 -12.72 -10.46
N TRP A 74 -13.24 -14.02 -10.81
CA TRP A 74 -12.19 -14.98 -10.51
C TRP A 74 -10.94 -14.75 -11.35
N ALA A 75 -11.08 -14.42 -12.64
CA ALA A 75 -9.96 -14.02 -13.49
C ALA A 75 -9.27 -12.74 -12.99
N LEU A 76 -10.04 -11.74 -12.54
CA LEU A 76 -9.51 -10.56 -11.86
C LEU A 76 -8.72 -10.96 -10.61
N ALA A 77 -9.27 -11.87 -9.81
CA ALA A 77 -8.62 -12.32 -8.59
C ALA A 77 -7.27 -13.02 -8.85
N GLN A 78 -7.18 -13.79 -9.94
CA GLN A 78 -5.92 -14.38 -10.41
C GLN A 78 -4.90 -13.33 -10.82
N SER A 79 -5.34 -12.33 -11.59
CA SER A 79 -4.49 -11.21 -11.99
C SER A 79 -3.98 -10.43 -10.77
N ASP A 80 -4.82 -10.21 -9.77
CA ASP A 80 -4.48 -9.48 -8.54
C ASP A 80 -3.56 -10.29 -7.62
N ALA A 81 -3.31 -11.57 -7.92
CA ALA A 81 -2.33 -12.39 -7.22
C ALA A 81 -0.88 -12.14 -7.66
N ASP A 82 -0.68 -11.43 -8.76
CA ASP A 82 0.64 -11.15 -9.30
C ASP A 82 1.21 -9.84 -8.74
N LEU A 83 2.07 -9.97 -7.73
CA LEU A 83 2.76 -8.83 -7.10
C LEU A 83 4.07 -8.44 -7.79
N ARG A 84 4.37 -8.94 -9.00
CA ARG A 84 5.52 -8.43 -9.76
C ARG A 84 5.32 -6.93 -10.02
N PRO A 85 6.34 -6.06 -9.89
CA PRO A 85 6.14 -4.62 -9.84
C PRO A 85 5.35 -4.03 -11.02
N ALA A 86 5.66 -4.44 -12.25
CA ALA A 86 5.00 -3.92 -13.45
C ALA A 86 3.50 -4.28 -13.53
N PRO A 87 3.09 -5.56 -13.53
CA PRO A 87 1.66 -5.91 -13.58
C PRO A 87 0.90 -5.41 -12.34
N PHE A 88 1.52 -5.46 -11.16
CA PHE A 88 0.91 -5.02 -9.92
C PHE A 88 0.56 -3.53 -9.95
N LEU A 89 1.52 -2.66 -10.29
CA LEU A 89 1.27 -1.23 -10.31
C LEU A 89 0.39 -0.80 -11.48
N LYS A 90 0.51 -1.47 -12.64
CA LYS A 90 -0.42 -1.27 -13.76
C LYS A 90 -1.87 -1.52 -13.35
N GLY A 91 -2.11 -2.44 -12.40
CA GLY A 91 -3.42 -2.72 -11.81
C GLY A 91 -4.07 -1.56 -11.03
N PHE A 92 -3.37 -0.43 -10.82
CA PHE A 92 -3.91 0.80 -10.26
C PHE A 92 -4.27 1.86 -11.32
N SER A 93 -4.02 1.60 -12.60
CA SER A 93 -4.20 2.59 -13.68
C SER A 93 -5.65 3.08 -13.81
N CYS A 94 -6.64 2.19 -13.67
CA CYS A 94 -8.06 2.56 -13.70
C CYS A 94 -8.41 3.52 -12.56
N ALA A 95 -7.95 3.21 -11.36
CA ALA A 95 -8.15 4.03 -10.17
C ALA A 95 -7.43 5.38 -10.25
N ALA A 96 -6.23 5.44 -10.84
CA ALA A 96 -5.50 6.68 -11.09
C ALA A 96 -6.09 7.51 -12.25
N GLY A 97 -6.80 6.88 -13.19
CA GLY A 97 -7.39 7.51 -14.37
C GLY A 97 -6.45 7.70 -15.55
N PHE A 98 -5.23 7.16 -15.47
CA PHE A 98 -4.24 7.13 -16.53
C PHE A 98 -3.37 5.88 -16.36
N THR A 99 -2.70 5.47 -17.43
CA THR A 99 -1.80 4.31 -17.39
C THR A 99 -0.60 4.60 -16.51
N ILE A 100 -0.41 3.82 -15.45
CA ILE A 100 0.80 3.85 -14.63
C ILE A 100 1.77 2.80 -15.19
N ASP A 101 2.94 3.27 -15.61
CA ASP A 101 4.06 2.43 -16.03
C ASP A 101 5.22 2.59 -15.05
N ILE A 102 5.49 1.55 -14.26
CA ILE A 102 6.56 1.60 -13.26
C ILE A 102 7.94 1.83 -13.89
N ALA A 103 8.15 1.48 -15.17
CA ALA A 103 9.41 1.73 -15.85
C ALA A 103 9.71 3.23 -16.01
N GLN A 104 8.67 4.07 -15.98
CA GLN A 104 8.76 5.53 -16.08
C GLN A 104 8.78 6.21 -14.70
N ALA A 105 8.69 5.45 -13.60
CA ALA A 105 8.60 5.97 -12.25
C ALA A 105 9.62 5.31 -11.30
N PRO A 106 10.94 5.48 -11.55
CA PRO A 106 11.98 4.84 -10.75
C PRO A 106 11.99 5.29 -9.29
N THR A 107 11.59 6.53 -8.99
CA THR A 107 11.52 7.01 -7.61
C THR A 107 10.34 6.39 -6.88
N LEU A 108 9.18 6.29 -7.53
CA LEU A 108 8.04 5.53 -7.00
C LEU A 108 8.43 4.06 -6.77
N ALA A 109 9.12 3.42 -7.73
CA ALA A 109 9.59 2.04 -7.59
C ALA A 109 10.44 1.85 -6.33
N ARG A 110 11.32 2.82 -6.03
CA ARG A 110 12.16 2.80 -4.84
C ARG A 110 11.35 2.94 -3.56
N ILE A 111 10.35 3.81 -3.51
CA ILE A 111 9.45 3.95 -2.34
C ILE A 111 8.74 2.62 -2.07
N LEU A 112 8.15 2.02 -3.13
CA LEU A 112 7.42 0.76 -3.01
C LEU A 112 8.31 -0.41 -2.61
N ASP A 113 9.56 -0.47 -3.09
CA ASP A 113 10.52 -1.51 -2.69
C ASP A 113 10.94 -1.38 -1.21
N MET A 114 11.22 -0.16 -0.74
CA MET A 114 11.53 0.10 0.67
C MET A 114 10.38 -0.31 1.59
N MET A 115 9.16 0.11 1.24
CA MET A 115 7.93 -0.27 1.94
C MET A 115 7.73 -1.78 1.96
N ALA A 116 7.76 -2.42 0.79
CA ALA A 116 7.52 -3.86 0.66
C ALA A 116 8.52 -4.70 1.46
N LYS A 117 9.79 -4.28 1.53
CA LYS A 117 10.82 -4.96 2.35
C LYS A 117 10.51 -4.90 3.84
N ALA A 118 10.18 -3.70 4.35
CA ALA A 118 9.84 -3.51 5.75
C ALA A 118 8.57 -4.29 6.14
N GLU A 119 7.51 -4.15 5.33
CA GLU A 119 6.22 -4.81 5.56
C GLU A 119 6.34 -6.34 5.47
N SER A 120 7.07 -6.86 4.49
CA SER A 120 7.28 -8.31 4.36
C SER A 120 8.00 -8.89 5.58
N GLY A 121 8.93 -8.15 6.18
CA GLY A 121 9.59 -8.55 7.42
C GLY A 121 8.60 -8.63 8.58
N ARG A 122 7.87 -7.53 8.83
CA ARG A 122 6.89 -7.42 9.92
C ARG A 122 5.76 -8.44 9.80
N THR A 123 5.14 -8.56 8.62
CA THR A 123 4.08 -9.54 8.35
C THR A 123 4.56 -10.98 8.47
N SER A 124 5.85 -11.25 8.18
CA SER A 124 6.41 -12.59 8.41
C SER A 124 6.46 -12.92 9.90
N GLU A 125 6.93 -12.01 10.75
CA GLU A 125 6.99 -12.22 12.21
C GLU A 125 5.60 -12.51 12.81
N GLU A 126 4.61 -11.74 12.39
CA GLU A 126 3.19 -11.90 12.75
C GLU A 126 2.63 -13.27 12.32
N LYS A 127 2.87 -13.65 11.07
CA LYS A 127 2.44 -14.95 10.54
C LYS A 127 3.02 -16.11 11.33
N HIS A 128 4.30 -16.03 11.68
CA HIS A 128 4.97 -17.06 12.48
C HIS A 128 4.49 -17.09 13.93
N TYR A 129 3.94 -15.99 14.45
CA TYR A 129 3.33 -15.94 15.77
C TYR A 129 1.97 -16.67 15.79
N TRP A 130 1.03 -16.30 14.91
CA TRP A 130 -0.33 -16.88 14.95
C TRP A 130 -0.48 -18.23 14.24
N LYS A 131 0.33 -18.53 13.23
CA LYS A 131 0.35 -19.82 12.52
C LYS A 131 -1.04 -20.28 12.00
N ARG A 132 -1.93 -19.34 11.66
CA ARG A 132 -3.27 -19.66 11.16
C ARG A 132 -3.18 -20.44 9.84
N LYS A 133 -3.92 -21.55 9.72
CA LYS A 133 -4.01 -22.30 8.46
C LYS A 133 -4.81 -21.53 7.42
N ARG A 134 -4.43 -21.68 6.13
CA ARG A 134 -5.17 -21.10 5.00
C ARG A 134 -6.48 -21.86 4.74
N PRO A 135 -7.46 -21.23 4.06
CA PRO A 135 -8.77 -21.85 3.83
C PRO A 135 -8.75 -23.18 3.09
N PHE A 136 -7.86 -23.32 2.10
CA PHE A 136 -7.79 -24.50 1.25
C PHE A 136 -7.04 -25.69 1.89
N ILE A 137 -6.50 -25.54 3.10
CA ILE A 137 -5.74 -26.61 3.76
C ILE A 137 -6.69 -27.67 4.32
N GLY A 138 -6.50 -28.92 3.91
CA GLY A 138 -7.31 -30.06 4.36
C GLY A 138 -8.59 -30.27 3.53
N ASN A 139 -8.70 -29.64 2.37
CA ASN A 139 -9.81 -29.84 1.43
C ASN A 139 -9.37 -29.65 -0.04
N ASP A 140 -10.24 -30.07 -0.96
CA ASP A 140 -10.01 -29.99 -2.41
C ASP A 140 -10.79 -28.85 -3.09
N ALA A 141 -11.30 -27.90 -2.31
CA ALA A 141 -12.06 -26.76 -2.87
C ALA A 141 -11.17 -25.94 -3.82
N PRO A 142 -11.70 -25.44 -4.96
CA PRO A 142 -10.87 -24.76 -5.95
C PRO A 142 -10.25 -23.50 -5.38
N ILE A 143 -9.01 -23.20 -5.79
CA ILE A 143 -8.34 -21.92 -5.55
C ILE A 143 -7.90 -21.33 -6.89
N CYS A 144 -7.74 -20.01 -6.96
CA CYS A 144 -7.47 -19.33 -8.22
C CYS A 144 -5.97 -19.40 -8.63
N VAL A 145 -5.08 -19.73 -7.70
CA VAL A 145 -3.63 -19.80 -7.93
C VAL A 145 -3.15 -21.25 -7.87
N ALA A 146 -1.92 -21.50 -8.33
CA ALA A 146 -1.30 -22.82 -8.19
C ALA A 146 -1.24 -23.23 -6.70
N ARG A 147 -1.68 -24.47 -6.42
CA ARG A 147 -1.45 -25.12 -5.13
C ARG A 147 0.01 -25.57 -5.07
N ASP A 148 0.87 -24.75 -4.48
CA ASP A 148 2.28 -25.08 -4.26
C ASP A 148 2.60 -25.30 -2.77
N GLU A 149 3.69 -26.03 -2.50
CA GLU A 149 4.10 -26.40 -1.14
C GLU A 149 4.45 -25.18 -0.27
N ARG A 150 5.00 -24.12 -0.87
CA ARG A 150 5.36 -22.88 -0.18
C ARG A 150 4.10 -22.15 0.29
N LEU A 151 3.08 -22.03 -0.56
CA LEU A 151 1.79 -21.46 -0.20
C LEU A 151 1.14 -22.29 0.90
N ALA A 152 1.16 -23.62 0.79
CA ALA A 152 0.54 -24.53 1.76
C ALA A 152 1.19 -24.45 3.15
N LYS A 153 2.52 -24.23 3.22
CA LYS A 153 3.26 -24.08 4.49
C LYS A 153 3.21 -22.67 5.07
N SER A 154 2.83 -21.66 4.29
CA SER A 154 2.80 -20.28 4.76
C SER A 154 1.54 -19.95 5.57
N PRO A 155 1.66 -19.33 6.77
CA PRO A 155 0.49 -18.96 7.57
C PRO A 155 -0.41 -17.90 6.91
N SER A 156 -1.69 -17.90 7.28
CA SER A 156 -2.74 -17.09 6.66
C SER A 156 -2.85 -15.68 7.25
N TYR A 157 -2.69 -15.51 8.56
CA TYR A 157 -3.05 -14.26 9.26
C TYR A 157 -1.84 -13.38 9.64
N PRO A 158 -1.88 -12.06 9.42
CA PRO A 158 -2.81 -11.32 8.55
C PRO A 158 -2.45 -11.52 7.06
N SER A 159 -3.31 -11.09 6.13
CA SER A 159 -3.05 -11.24 4.69
C SER A 159 -1.97 -10.27 4.18
N GLY A 160 -0.77 -10.78 3.87
CA GLY A 160 0.32 -9.97 3.33
C GLY A 160 0.07 -9.40 1.92
N HIS A 161 -0.69 -10.10 1.07
CA HIS A 161 -1.11 -9.52 -0.22
C HIS A 161 -2.10 -8.36 -0.04
N THR A 162 -2.96 -8.47 0.97
CA THR A 162 -3.86 -7.37 1.31
C THR A 162 -3.07 -6.17 1.81
N ILE A 163 -2.07 -6.38 2.66
CA ILE A 163 -1.17 -5.33 3.14
C ILE A 163 -0.49 -4.66 1.93
N ALA A 164 0.17 -5.43 1.06
CA ALA A 164 0.84 -4.87 -0.12
C ALA A 164 -0.09 -4.05 -1.02
N GLY A 165 -1.31 -4.55 -1.29
CA GLY A 165 -2.32 -3.86 -2.07
C GLY A 165 -2.78 -2.55 -1.45
N TYR A 166 -3.11 -2.58 -0.16
CA TYR A 166 -3.68 -1.43 0.53
C TYR A 166 -2.64 -0.38 0.92
N SER A 167 -1.43 -0.78 1.31
CA SER A 167 -0.29 0.13 1.53
C SER A 167 0.12 0.86 0.25
N THR A 168 0.16 0.15 -0.89
CA THR A 168 0.41 0.77 -2.20
C THR A 168 -0.69 1.79 -2.54
N ALA A 169 -1.95 1.44 -2.29
CA ALA A 169 -3.07 2.37 -2.47
C ALA A 169 -2.90 3.63 -1.60
N LEU A 170 -2.51 3.49 -0.33
CA LEU A 170 -2.29 4.61 0.59
C LEU A 170 -1.15 5.54 0.13
N VAL A 171 -0.03 4.97 -0.34
CA VAL A 171 1.07 5.77 -0.92
C VAL A 171 0.63 6.49 -2.19
N LEU A 172 -0.05 5.81 -3.11
CA LEU A 172 -0.57 6.44 -4.32
C LEU A 172 -1.59 7.53 -3.99
N SER A 173 -2.47 7.32 -3.02
CA SER A 173 -3.42 8.33 -2.54
C SER A 173 -2.73 9.57 -1.96
N ALA A 174 -1.59 9.40 -1.30
CA ALA A 174 -0.79 10.54 -0.83
C ALA A 174 -0.13 11.32 -1.99
N LEU A 175 0.19 10.64 -3.10
CA LEU A 175 0.80 11.25 -4.29
C LEU A 175 -0.25 11.90 -5.23
N LEU A 176 -1.44 11.30 -5.32
CA LEU A 176 -2.58 11.67 -6.17
C LEU A 176 -3.85 11.87 -5.31
N PRO A 177 -3.90 12.89 -4.45
CA PRO A 177 -5.01 13.08 -3.50
C PRO A 177 -6.37 13.23 -4.17
N GLU A 178 -6.42 13.73 -5.42
CA GLU A 178 -7.63 13.86 -6.21
C GLU A 178 -8.22 12.52 -6.68
N ARG A 179 -7.47 11.42 -6.56
CA ARG A 179 -7.88 10.04 -6.90
C ARG A 179 -7.93 9.11 -5.69
N SER A 180 -7.85 9.68 -4.49
CA SER A 180 -7.64 8.91 -3.26
C SER A 180 -8.74 7.87 -3.01
N ALA A 181 -10.00 8.23 -3.26
CA ALA A 181 -11.13 7.33 -3.04
C ALA A 181 -11.07 6.10 -3.97
N GLU A 182 -10.80 6.32 -5.26
CA GLU A 182 -10.69 5.29 -6.28
C GLU A 182 -9.47 4.39 -6.02
N LEU A 183 -8.33 4.97 -5.62
CA LEU A 183 -7.11 4.23 -5.29
C LEU A 183 -7.32 3.32 -4.08
N LEU A 184 -7.92 3.84 -3.01
CA LEU A 184 -8.25 3.05 -1.82
C LEU A 184 -9.30 1.98 -2.11
N GLN A 185 -10.30 2.28 -2.94
CA GLN A 185 -11.27 1.28 -3.41
C GLN A 185 -10.56 0.16 -4.17
N ARG A 186 -9.59 0.49 -5.04
CA ARG A 186 -8.81 -0.53 -5.75
C ARG A 186 -7.94 -1.37 -4.82
N GLY A 187 -7.30 -0.74 -3.84
CA GLY A 187 -6.56 -1.44 -2.78
C GLY A 187 -7.45 -2.45 -2.02
N ARG A 188 -8.71 -2.07 -1.72
CA ARG A 188 -9.71 -3.00 -1.15
C ARG A 188 -10.01 -4.16 -2.10
N VAL A 189 -10.27 -3.90 -3.39
CA VAL A 189 -10.57 -5.01 -4.33
C VAL A 189 -9.41 -6.01 -4.44
N ILE A 190 -8.16 -5.55 -4.40
CA ILE A 190 -6.98 -6.43 -4.39
C ILE A 190 -6.96 -7.35 -3.15
N GLY A 191 -7.30 -6.81 -1.97
CA GLY A 191 -7.44 -7.61 -0.76
C GLY A 191 -8.59 -8.63 -0.86
N GLU A 192 -9.76 -8.20 -1.33
CA GLU A 192 -10.92 -9.08 -1.54
C GLU A 192 -10.67 -10.17 -2.57
N SER A 193 -9.84 -9.90 -3.59
CA SER A 193 -9.37 -10.90 -4.54
C SER A 193 -8.68 -12.07 -3.85
N ARG A 194 -8.09 -11.90 -2.65
CA ARG A 194 -7.49 -13.01 -1.89
C ARG A 194 -8.53 -13.94 -1.25
N ILE A 195 -9.71 -13.40 -0.92
CA ILE A 195 -10.89 -14.16 -0.49
C ILE A 195 -11.43 -14.95 -1.68
N ILE A 196 -11.65 -14.29 -2.82
CA ILE A 196 -12.11 -14.95 -4.05
C ILE A 196 -11.13 -16.05 -4.48
N CYS A 197 -9.83 -15.82 -4.36
CA CYS A 197 -8.83 -16.84 -4.65
C CYS A 197 -8.80 -18.01 -3.67
N GLY A 198 -9.44 -17.90 -2.52
CA GLY A 198 -9.54 -18.99 -1.53
C GLY A 198 -8.25 -19.23 -0.74
N VAL A 199 -7.36 -18.25 -0.72
CA VAL A 199 -6.03 -18.37 -0.09
C VAL A 199 -5.94 -17.61 1.24
N HIS A 200 -6.91 -16.76 1.52
CA HIS A 200 -7.06 -16.04 2.79
C HIS A 200 -8.53 -16.03 3.21
N TRP A 201 -8.75 -16.11 4.51
CA TRP A 201 -10.06 -15.89 5.14
C TRP A 201 -10.46 -14.42 5.02
N ALA A 202 -11.75 -14.12 5.14
CA ALA A 202 -12.23 -12.74 5.11
C ALA A 202 -11.64 -11.92 6.27
N SER A 203 -11.54 -12.52 7.46
CA SER A 203 -10.89 -11.89 8.61
C SER A 203 -9.37 -11.69 8.47
N ASP A 204 -8.65 -12.54 7.70
CA ASP A 204 -7.23 -12.30 7.38
C ASP A 204 -7.06 -11.03 6.54
N VAL A 205 -8.02 -10.80 5.63
CA VAL A 205 -8.04 -9.66 4.71
C VAL A 205 -8.45 -8.40 5.45
N ALA A 206 -9.48 -8.46 6.30
CA ALA A 206 -9.86 -7.33 7.17
C ALA A 206 -8.69 -6.87 8.04
N ALA A 207 -7.99 -7.81 8.68
CA ALA A 207 -6.79 -7.52 9.46
C ALA A 207 -5.64 -6.96 8.61
N GLY A 208 -5.50 -7.41 7.36
CA GLY A 208 -4.53 -6.86 6.42
C GLY A 208 -4.77 -5.39 6.08
N TYR A 209 -6.03 -4.94 5.97
CA TYR A 209 -6.33 -3.51 5.79
C TYR A 209 -5.97 -2.68 7.03
N GLN A 210 -6.24 -3.21 8.23
CA GLN A 210 -5.88 -2.55 9.48
C GLN A 210 -4.35 -2.41 9.61
N ALA A 211 -3.61 -3.49 9.37
CA ALA A 211 -2.16 -3.50 9.40
C ALA A 211 -1.55 -2.52 8.38
N ALA A 212 -2.03 -2.51 7.12
CA ALA A 212 -1.58 -1.54 6.13
C ALA A 212 -1.85 -0.09 6.55
N GLY A 213 -3.02 0.19 7.14
CA GLY A 213 -3.33 1.50 7.71
C GLY A 213 -2.35 1.92 8.81
N ALA A 214 -2.02 1.00 9.72
CA ALA A 214 -1.05 1.25 10.79
C ALA A 214 0.38 1.46 10.24
N PHE A 215 0.80 0.64 9.28
CA PHE A 215 2.11 0.74 8.63
C PHE A 215 2.25 2.05 7.84
N ALA A 216 1.19 2.50 7.18
CA ALA A 216 1.22 3.73 6.39
C ALA A 216 1.56 4.98 7.21
N VAL A 217 1.14 5.06 8.48
CA VAL A 217 1.51 6.18 9.36
C VAL A 217 3.03 6.27 9.50
N THR A 218 3.68 5.16 9.83
CA THR A 218 5.15 5.12 9.98
C THR A 218 5.90 5.26 8.66
N THR A 219 5.34 4.70 7.59
CA THR A 219 5.93 4.74 6.23
C THR A 219 5.92 6.17 5.69
N LEU A 220 4.79 6.86 5.75
CA LEU A 220 4.65 8.21 5.20
C LEU A 220 5.37 9.28 6.04
N GLU A 221 5.60 9.02 7.34
CA GLU A 221 6.42 9.88 8.20
C GLU A 221 7.92 9.59 8.15
N ASN A 222 8.33 8.45 7.57
CA ASN A 222 9.74 8.10 7.48
C ASN A 222 10.53 9.14 6.64
N PRO A 223 11.64 9.72 7.16
CA PRO A 223 12.38 10.77 6.46
C PRO A 223 12.91 10.37 5.07
N ALA A 224 13.32 9.11 4.89
CA ALA A 224 13.81 8.61 3.60
C ALA A 224 12.67 8.52 2.57
N ILE A 225 11.49 8.08 2.99
CA ILE A 225 10.29 8.05 2.14
C ILE A 225 9.86 9.49 1.82
N ARG A 226 9.73 10.36 2.82
CA ARG A 226 9.33 11.77 2.66
C ARG A 226 10.22 12.52 1.68
N ALA A 227 11.53 12.26 1.69
CA ALA A 227 12.47 12.86 0.75
C ALA A 227 12.23 12.46 -0.71
N LEU A 228 11.62 11.29 -0.97
CA LEU A 228 11.35 10.75 -2.30
C LEU A 228 9.96 11.14 -2.84
N MET A 229 9.00 11.42 -1.96
CA MET A 229 7.60 11.71 -2.34
C MET A 229 7.44 12.82 -3.39
N PRO A 230 8.14 13.99 -3.30
CA PRO A 230 7.98 15.03 -4.32
C PRO A 230 8.36 14.54 -5.72
N LYS A 231 9.46 13.78 -5.84
CA LYS A 231 9.93 13.30 -7.13
C LYS A 231 9.05 12.17 -7.69
N ALA A 232 8.59 11.25 -6.83
CA ALA A 232 7.62 10.24 -7.23
C ALA A 232 6.30 10.87 -7.72
N ARG A 233 5.88 11.99 -7.12
CA ARG A 233 4.69 12.73 -7.57
C ARG A 233 4.91 13.36 -8.95
N GLU A 234 6.08 13.97 -9.20
CA GLU A 234 6.42 14.48 -10.53
C GLU A 234 6.35 13.40 -11.61
N GLU A 235 6.86 12.18 -11.33
CA GLU A 235 6.80 11.03 -12.24
C GLU A 235 5.34 10.66 -12.58
N LEU A 236 4.46 10.62 -11.57
CA LEU A 236 3.03 10.35 -11.78
C LEU A 236 2.32 11.45 -12.57
N LEU A 237 2.61 12.72 -12.28
CA LEU A 237 2.01 13.86 -12.99
C LEU A 237 2.47 13.94 -14.45
N ALA A 238 3.72 13.54 -14.75
CA ALA A 238 4.20 13.42 -16.11
C ALA A 238 3.37 12.39 -16.91
N MET A 239 3.16 11.20 -16.36
CA MET A 239 2.30 10.18 -16.98
C MET A 239 0.83 10.65 -17.10
N GLN A 240 0.31 11.37 -16.11
CA GLN A 240 -1.04 11.94 -16.18
C GLN A 240 -1.17 12.94 -17.34
N ALA A 241 -0.13 13.74 -17.61
CA ALA A 241 -0.13 14.72 -18.70
C ALA A 241 -0.13 14.07 -20.10
N GLU A 242 0.40 12.86 -20.24
CA GLU A 242 0.35 12.08 -21.49
C GLU A 242 -1.07 11.57 -21.80
N LYS A 243 -1.94 11.47 -20.78
CA LYS A 243 -3.36 11.07 -20.90
C LYS A 243 -3.55 9.71 -21.57
N THR A 244 -2.58 8.81 -21.43
CA THR A 244 -2.70 7.42 -21.91
C THR A 244 -3.80 6.71 -21.12
N ARG A 245 -4.92 6.41 -21.78
CA ARG A 245 -6.07 5.79 -21.11
C ARG A 245 -5.79 4.35 -20.71
N PRO A 246 -6.24 3.92 -19.51
CA PRO A 246 -6.22 2.51 -19.13
C PRO A 246 -7.22 1.70 -19.99
N ASP A 247 -7.05 0.38 -19.99
CA ASP A 247 -7.95 -0.54 -20.70
C ASP A 247 -9.38 -0.47 -20.14
N GLU A 248 -10.34 -0.08 -20.99
CA GLU A 248 -11.73 0.18 -20.54
C GLU A 248 -12.42 -1.08 -20.03
N ALA A 249 -12.19 -2.24 -20.65
CA ALA A 249 -12.76 -3.51 -20.21
C ALA A 249 -12.25 -3.92 -18.83
N ARG A 250 -10.94 -3.73 -18.58
CA ARG A 250 -10.34 -3.93 -17.26
C ARG A 250 -10.93 -2.98 -16.23
N CYS A 251 -11.11 -1.70 -16.56
CA CYS A 251 -11.69 -0.74 -15.63
C CYS A 251 -13.15 -1.05 -15.29
N ALA A 252 -13.94 -1.50 -16.25
CA ALA A 252 -15.30 -1.96 -16.00
C ALA A 252 -15.32 -3.19 -15.07
N LEU A 253 -14.41 -4.15 -15.25
CA LEU A 253 -14.29 -5.31 -14.39
C LEU A 253 -13.87 -4.96 -12.96
N GLU A 254 -12.96 -4.00 -12.79
CA GLU A 254 -12.55 -3.52 -11.46
C GLU A 254 -13.68 -2.76 -10.75
N ALA A 255 -14.44 -1.94 -11.48
CA ALA A 255 -15.62 -1.24 -10.96
C ALA A 255 -16.72 -2.23 -10.53
N GLU A 256 -17.00 -3.25 -11.34
CA GLU A 256 -17.95 -4.31 -11.01
C GLU A 256 -17.53 -5.08 -9.75
N ALA A 257 -16.25 -5.42 -9.64
CA ALA A 257 -15.71 -6.06 -8.45
C ALA A 257 -15.77 -5.15 -7.21
N ALA A 258 -15.63 -3.84 -7.38
CA ALA A 258 -15.76 -2.88 -6.29
C ALA A 258 -17.21 -2.74 -5.80
N ALA A 259 -18.19 -2.87 -6.70
CA ALA A 259 -19.60 -2.84 -6.35
C ALA A 259 -20.05 -4.10 -5.59
N HIS A 260 -19.35 -5.23 -5.78
CA HIS A 260 -19.74 -6.52 -5.20
C HIS A 260 -18.71 -7.10 -4.23
N SER A 261 -18.81 -6.72 -2.95
CA SER A 261 -17.84 -7.12 -1.94
C SER A 261 -18.16 -8.52 -1.38
N PRO A 262 -17.17 -9.44 -1.30
CA PRO A 262 -17.38 -10.74 -0.67
C PRO A 262 -17.64 -10.66 0.85
N PHE A 263 -17.49 -9.49 1.48
CA PHE A 263 -17.85 -9.29 2.88
C PHE A 263 -19.36 -9.15 3.08
N THR A 264 -20.07 -8.57 2.12
CA THR A 264 -21.49 -8.19 2.25
C THR A 264 -22.41 -8.96 1.33
N ASP A 265 -21.90 -9.41 0.18
CA ASP A 265 -22.72 -9.99 -0.87
C ASP A 265 -22.81 -11.51 -0.68
N ASP A 266 -24.00 -12.05 -0.95
CA ASP A 266 -24.31 -13.48 -0.83
C ASP A 266 -24.00 -14.29 -2.09
#